data_AF-A0AAD7EUG1-F1
#
_entry.id   AF-A0AAD7EUG1-F1
#
_cell.length_a   1.000
_cell.length_b   1.000
_cell.length_c   1.000
_cell.angle_alpha   90.00
_cell.angle_beta   90.00
_cell.angle_gamma   90.00
#
_symmetry.space_group_name_H-M   'P 1'
#
loop_
_entity.id
_entity.type
_entity.pdbx_description
1 polymer ?
#
loop_
_entity_poly.entity_id
_entity_poly.type
_entity_poly.pdbx_seq_one_letter_code
_entity_poly.pdbx_strand_id
1 'polypeptide(L)'
;MSTSADSESSTKIVLVMLATGKQGTGVIRVLSQLNDSTLPDPAPWTILAQTRDASAPKSVALTSLRGVQLVQGTPDAPEALFAAAPGPVYAVDFVQLGLDNPGGLDYEMAQARALADAAAAHGVRHFIYAGANFGGMPGNRTNVPHFDTKRVGEEYLQSAHPAFRRRYCAQ
;
A
#
# COMPACT_ATOMS: atom_id res chain seq x y z
N MET A 1 -16.05 -36.35 -1.40
CA MET A 1 -14.95 -35.38 -1.51
C MET A 1 -15.42 -34.10 -0.86
N SER A 2 -15.09 -33.93 0.42
CA SER A 2 -15.56 -32.80 1.23
C SER A 2 -14.87 -31.52 0.76
N THR A 3 -15.64 -30.57 0.24
CA THR A 3 -15.19 -29.19 0.08
C THR A 3 -15.29 -28.51 1.44
N SER A 4 -14.18 -28.45 2.16
CA SER A 4 -14.06 -27.59 3.34
C SER A 4 -14.16 -26.15 2.86
N ALA A 5 -15.28 -25.50 3.16
CA ALA A 5 -15.41 -24.06 3.06
C ALA A 5 -14.38 -23.43 4.00
N ASP A 6 -13.57 -22.51 3.46
CA ASP A 6 -12.66 -21.67 4.23
C ASP A 6 -13.46 -20.83 5.24
N SER A 7 -13.66 -21.37 6.44
CA SER A 7 -14.08 -20.61 7.61
C SER A 7 -12.84 -20.29 8.44
N GLU A 8 -12.17 -19.19 8.13
CA GLU A 8 -11.19 -18.59 9.04
C GLU A 8 -11.32 -17.08 9.03
N SER A 9 -11.77 -16.49 10.14
CA SER A 9 -11.61 -15.07 10.42
C SER A 9 -10.14 -14.79 10.76
N SER A 10 -9.23 -15.11 9.85
CA SER A 10 -7.80 -14.92 10.04
C SER A 10 -7.45 -13.44 9.91
N THR A 11 -6.62 -12.95 10.84
CA THR A 11 -6.12 -11.58 10.84
C THR A 11 -5.43 -11.28 9.50
N LYS A 12 -5.80 -10.19 8.84
CA LYS A 12 -5.21 -9.79 7.56
C LYS A 12 -4.15 -8.72 7.78
N ILE A 13 -2.98 -8.91 7.17
CA ILE A 13 -1.87 -7.94 7.25
C ILE A 13 -1.98 -6.95 6.09
N VAL A 14 -1.98 -5.65 6.41
CA VAL A 14 -1.93 -4.55 5.43
C VAL A 14 -0.63 -3.79 5.63
N LEU A 15 0.24 -3.77 4.61
CA LEU A 15 1.43 -2.93 4.58
C LEU A 15 1.05 -1.53 4.08
N VAL A 16 1.21 -0.52 4.94
CA VAL A 16 0.91 0.88 4.60
C VAL A 16 2.22 1.64 4.40
N MET A 17 2.50 2.04 3.16
CA MET A 17 3.69 2.79 2.79
C MET A 17 3.56 4.27 3.18
N LEU A 18 4.67 4.90 3.53
CA LEU A 18 4.71 6.30 4.00
C LEU A 18 3.70 6.55 5.13
N ALA A 19 3.67 5.67 6.12
CA ALA A 19 2.67 5.63 7.19
C ALA A 19 2.51 6.96 7.95
N THR A 20 3.59 7.74 8.07
CA THR A 20 3.61 9.02 8.79
C THR A 20 3.15 10.21 7.93
N GLY A 21 2.89 10.00 6.65
CA GLY A 21 2.34 10.99 5.73
C GLY A 21 0.82 11.14 5.85
N LYS A 22 0.26 12.19 5.22
CA LYS A 22 -1.18 12.51 5.30
C LYS A 22 -2.08 11.36 4.85
N GLN A 23 -1.74 10.72 3.73
CA GLN A 23 -2.52 9.63 3.16
C GLN A 23 -2.39 8.35 4.02
N GLY A 24 -1.16 7.93 4.31
CA GLY A 24 -0.91 6.73 5.11
C GLY A 24 -1.52 6.81 6.52
N THR A 25 -1.37 7.94 7.22
CA THR A 25 -1.99 8.11 8.55
C THR A 25 -3.52 8.06 8.49
N GLY A 26 -4.13 8.55 7.39
CA GLY A 26 -5.57 8.46 7.17
C GLY A 26 -6.04 7.00 7.05
N VAL A 27 -5.36 6.21 6.23
CA VAL A 27 -5.64 4.77 6.07
C VAL A 27 -5.48 4.03 7.40
N ILE A 28 -4.37 4.25 8.10
CA ILE A 28 -4.08 3.60 9.39
C ILE A 28 -5.18 3.89 10.42
N ARG A 29 -5.64 5.14 10.52
CA ARG A 29 -6.70 5.52 11.47
C ARG A 29 -8.00 4.78 11.19
N VAL A 30 -8.41 4.69 9.93
CA VAL A 30 -9.65 3.98 9.56
C VAL A 30 -9.52 2.49 9.84
N LEU A 31 -8.41 1.85 9.45
CA LEU A 31 -8.20 0.43 9.73
C LEU A 31 -8.16 0.13 11.24
N SER A 32 -7.52 1.01 12.02
CA SER A 32 -7.51 0.89 13.49
C SER A 32 -8.89 1.06 14.10
N GLN A 33 -9.73 1.97 13.60
CA GLN A 33 -11.10 2.14 14.07
C GLN A 33 -11.98 0.93 13.73
N LEU A 34 -11.76 0.32 12.56
CA LEU A 34 -12.45 -0.92 12.18
C LEU A 34 -12.08 -2.08 13.11
N ASN A 35 -10.83 -2.13 13.61
CA ASN A 35 -10.41 -3.09 14.64
C ASN A 35 -11.16 -2.90 15.97
N ASP A 36 -11.66 -1.70 16.25
CA ASP A 36 -12.49 -1.40 17.44
C ASP A 36 -13.99 -1.62 17.20
N SER A 37 -14.40 -1.83 15.95
CA SER A 37 -15.81 -1.97 15.61
C SER A 37 -16.38 -3.33 16.01
N THR A 38 -17.66 -3.36 16.39
CA THR A 38 -18.44 -4.58 16.58
C THR A 38 -19.10 -5.05 15.29
N LEU A 39 -18.62 -4.60 14.13
CA LEU A 39 -19.19 -4.99 12.86
C LEU A 39 -19.13 -6.53 12.74
N PRO A 40 -20.14 -7.17 12.14
CA PRO A 40 -20.25 -8.63 12.15
C PRO A 40 -19.10 -9.37 11.45
N ASP A 41 -18.33 -8.67 10.60
CA ASP A 41 -17.44 -9.30 9.63
C ASP A 41 -16.11 -8.57 9.27
N PRO A 42 -15.45 -7.78 10.14
CA PRO A 42 -14.03 -7.51 9.95
C PRO A 42 -13.23 -8.46 10.83
N ALA A 43 -12.65 -9.50 10.23
CA ALA A 43 -11.44 -10.08 10.80
C ALA A 43 -10.45 -8.93 11.10
N PRO A 44 -9.77 -8.92 12.25
CA PRO A 44 -8.93 -7.80 12.65
C PRO A 44 -7.80 -7.58 11.64
N TRP A 45 -7.40 -6.33 11.48
CA TRP A 45 -6.27 -5.90 10.65
C TRP A 45 -5.00 -5.82 11.50
N THR A 46 -3.94 -6.47 11.04
CA THR A 46 -2.57 -6.11 11.42
C THR A 46 -2.09 -5.05 10.44
N ILE A 47 -1.83 -3.85 10.94
CA ILE A 47 -1.45 -2.69 10.14
C ILE A 47 0.06 -2.53 10.25
N LEU A 48 0.78 -2.95 9.22
CA LEU A 48 2.22 -2.84 9.14
C LEU A 48 2.58 -1.45 8.58
N ALA A 49 2.83 -0.50 9.48
CA ALA A 49 3.08 0.90 9.17
C ALA A 49 4.55 1.11 8.80
N GLN A 50 4.82 1.28 7.50
CA GLN A 50 6.18 1.52 7.01
C GLN A 50 6.65 2.94 7.29
N THR A 51 7.85 3.05 7.84
CA THR A 51 8.53 4.32 8.13
C THR A 51 10.02 4.20 7.84
N ARG A 52 10.68 5.34 7.59
CA ARG A 52 12.14 5.39 7.43
C ARG A 52 12.89 5.33 8.77
N ASP A 53 12.22 5.78 9.84
CA ASP A 53 12.77 5.83 11.18
C ASP A 53 11.66 5.47 12.18
N ALA A 54 11.76 4.28 12.78
CA ALA A 54 10.82 3.78 13.76
C ALA A 54 10.93 4.50 15.12
N SER A 55 12.05 5.16 15.39
CA SER A 55 12.27 5.93 16.63
C SER A 55 11.70 7.35 16.57
N ALA A 56 11.41 7.86 15.37
CA ALA A 56 10.87 9.21 15.20
C ALA A 56 9.53 9.38 15.96
N PRO A 57 9.27 10.53 16.61
CA PRO A 57 8.06 10.73 17.40
C PRO A 57 6.75 10.48 16.64
N LYS A 58 6.70 10.81 15.33
CA LYS A 58 5.54 10.54 14.47
C LYS A 58 5.31 9.05 14.24
N SER A 59 6.37 8.26 14.13
CA SER A 59 6.30 6.81 13.98
C SER A 59 5.83 6.17 15.28
N VAL A 60 6.47 6.53 16.40
CA VAL A 60 6.10 6.02 17.73
C VAL A 60 4.65 6.36 18.07
N ALA A 61 4.16 7.56 17.71
CA ALA A 61 2.76 7.92 17.93
C ALA A 61 1.76 6.95 17.27
N LEU A 62 2.10 6.36 16.11
CA LEU A 62 1.22 5.41 15.42
C LEU A 62 1.03 4.10 16.19
N THR A 63 1.99 3.68 17.05
CA THR A 63 1.88 2.44 17.82
C THR A 63 0.82 2.49 18.92
N SER A 64 0.29 3.68 19.22
CA SER A 64 -0.84 3.84 20.14
C SER A 64 -2.18 3.41 19.52
N LEU A 65 -2.23 3.25 18.20
CA LEU A 65 -3.42 2.83 17.46
C LEU A 65 -3.53 1.30 17.43
N ARG A 66 -4.75 0.78 17.52
CA ARG A 66 -5.02 -0.65 17.62
C ARG A 66 -4.62 -1.40 16.35
N GLY A 67 -3.80 -2.43 16.53
CA GLY A 67 -3.35 -3.30 15.45
C GLY A 67 -2.16 -2.75 14.66
N VAL A 68 -1.61 -1.59 15.02
CA VAL A 68 -0.46 -1.00 14.34
C VAL A 68 0.86 -1.60 14.82
N GLN A 69 1.70 -1.99 13.87
CA GLN A 69 3.09 -2.40 14.07
C GLN A 69 3.98 -1.59 13.12
N LEU A 70 5.10 -1.08 13.61
CA LEU A 70 6.04 -0.35 12.74
C LEU A 70 6.94 -1.33 11.99
N VAL A 71 7.16 -1.05 10.70
CA VAL A 71 8.25 -1.65 9.94
C VAL A 71 9.18 -0.53 9.46
N GLN A 72 10.46 -0.63 9.84
CA GLN A 72 11.46 0.32 9.37
C GLN A 72 12.03 -0.16 8.03
N GLY A 73 12.01 0.71 7.02
CA GLY A 73 12.61 0.40 5.73
C GLY A 73 12.37 1.49 4.70
N THR A 74 12.77 1.23 3.46
CA THR A 74 12.60 2.13 2.30
C THR A 74 11.94 1.36 1.15
N PRO A 75 11.14 2.02 0.29
CA PRO A 75 10.66 1.40 -0.95
C PRO A 75 11.77 0.86 -1.87
N ASP A 76 13.04 1.25 -1.67
CA ASP A 76 14.19 0.74 -2.43
C ASP A 76 14.55 -0.71 -2.08
N ALA A 77 14.09 -1.21 -0.92
CA ALA A 77 14.34 -2.55 -0.44
C ALA A 77 13.03 -3.24 -0.05
N PRO A 78 12.09 -3.44 -1.00
CA PRO A 78 10.75 -3.91 -0.70
C PRO A 78 10.76 -5.32 -0.10
N GLU A 79 11.66 -6.20 -0.54
CA GLU A 79 11.84 -7.55 0.02
C GLU A 79 12.08 -7.54 1.53
N ALA A 80 12.84 -6.56 2.04
CA ALA A 80 13.08 -6.44 3.47
C ALA A 80 11.79 -6.08 4.24
N LEU A 81 10.86 -5.35 3.62
CA LEU A 81 9.56 -5.03 4.22
C LEU A 81 8.68 -6.28 4.34
N PHE A 82 8.63 -7.10 3.28
CA PHE A 82 7.87 -8.35 3.29
C PHE A 82 8.49 -9.38 4.24
N ALA A 83 9.82 -9.49 4.28
CA ALA A 83 10.52 -10.38 5.21
C ALA A 83 10.35 -9.98 6.69
N ALA A 84 10.18 -8.69 6.98
CA ALA A 84 9.92 -8.18 8.31
C ALA A 84 8.45 -8.31 8.74
N ALA A 85 7.54 -8.65 7.82
CA ALA A 85 6.13 -8.84 8.14
C ALA A 85 5.96 -10.11 9.02
N PRO A 86 5.05 -10.11 10.00
CA PRO A 86 4.83 -11.26 10.90
C PRO A 86 4.12 -12.44 10.22
N GLY A 87 3.76 -12.31 8.94
CA GLY A 87 3.06 -13.31 8.15
C GLY A 87 2.78 -12.79 6.73
N PRO A 88 2.02 -13.56 5.93
CA PRO A 88 1.70 -13.20 4.56
C PRO A 88 0.96 -11.85 4.48
N VAL A 89 1.50 -10.93 3.67
CA VAL A 89 0.88 -9.62 3.46
C VAL A 89 -0.33 -9.77 2.55
N TYR A 90 -1.52 -9.45 3.07
CA TYR A 90 -2.78 -9.54 2.32
C TYR A 90 -2.95 -8.38 1.34
N ALA A 91 -2.59 -7.17 1.77
CA ALA A 91 -2.72 -5.95 0.98
C ALA A 91 -1.55 -5.00 1.18
N VAL A 92 -1.25 -4.20 0.16
CA VAL A 92 -0.28 -3.11 0.21
C VAL A 92 -0.99 -1.82 -0.18
N ASP A 93 -0.92 -0.80 0.68
CA ASP A 93 -1.30 0.59 0.37
C ASP A 93 -0.04 1.36 0.01
N PHE A 94 0.06 1.75 -1.26
CA PHE A 94 1.25 2.38 -1.81
C PHE A 94 0.98 3.83 -2.24
N VAL A 95 1.65 4.73 -1.52
CA VAL A 95 1.76 6.15 -1.83
C VAL A 95 3.21 6.47 -2.15
N GLN A 96 3.44 7.23 -3.22
CA GLN A 96 4.77 7.72 -3.58
C GLN A 96 5.10 9.03 -2.87
N LEU A 97 6.38 9.20 -2.52
CA LEU A 97 6.95 10.52 -2.22
C LEU A 97 6.97 11.31 -3.54
N GLY A 98 6.18 12.39 -3.62
CA GLY A 98 6.04 13.20 -4.82
C GLY A 98 7.26 14.07 -5.11
N LEU A 99 7.06 15.38 -5.33
CA LEU A 99 8.12 16.33 -5.72
C LEU A 99 9.28 16.45 -4.71
N ASP A 100 9.10 16.00 -3.46
CA ASP A 100 10.12 16.01 -2.42
C ASP A 100 11.12 14.84 -2.53
N ASN A 101 11.05 14.07 -3.62
CA ASN A 101 11.92 12.93 -3.85
C ASN A 101 13.29 13.37 -4.40
N PRO A 102 14.41 13.09 -3.71
CA PRO A 102 15.75 13.50 -4.17
C PRO A 102 16.19 12.85 -5.49
N GLY A 103 15.59 11.72 -5.89
CA GLY A 103 15.95 10.99 -7.11
C GLY A 103 15.14 11.35 -8.36
N GLY A 104 14.17 12.27 -8.25
CA GLY A 104 13.30 12.65 -9.36
C GLY A 104 12.35 11.54 -9.84
N LEU A 105 11.83 11.71 -11.05
CA LEU A 105 10.74 10.90 -11.61
C LEU A 105 11.13 9.43 -11.84
N ASP A 106 12.33 9.19 -12.37
CA ASP A 106 12.81 7.84 -12.68
C ASP A 106 12.96 6.99 -11.41
N TYR A 107 13.38 7.62 -10.32
CA TYR A 107 13.50 6.95 -9.03
C TYR A 107 12.13 6.68 -8.40
N GLU A 108 11.16 7.59 -8.51
CA GLU A 108 9.76 7.34 -8.12
C GLU A 108 9.16 6.14 -8.89
N MET A 109 9.47 6.04 -10.18
CA MET A 109 9.06 4.92 -11.03
C MET A 109 9.75 3.62 -10.64
N ALA A 110 11.05 3.63 -10.35
CA ALA A 110 11.80 2.45 -9.92
C ALA A 110 11.23 1.87 -8.62
N GLN A 111 10.94 2.73 -7.64
CA GLN A 111 10.32 2.32 -6.37
C GLN A 111 8.94 1.69 -6.57
N ALA A 112 8.11 2.30 -7.43
CA ALA A 112 6.78 1.78 -7.71
C ALA A 112 6.82 0.38 -8.34
N ARG A 113 7.73 0.18 -9.30
CA ARG A 113 7.93 -1.11 -9.97
C ARG A 113 8.43 -2.16 -9.00
N ALA A 114 9.50 -1.85 -8.26
CA ALA A 114 10.11 -2.78 -7.32
C ALA A 114 9.12 -3.25 -6.24
N LEU A 115 8.32 -2.33 -5.68
CA LEU A 115 7.32 -2.70 -4.68
C LEU A 115 6.17 -3.53 -5.27
N ALA A 116 5.72 -3.21 -6.49
CA ALA A 116 4.69 -3.98 -7.18
C ALA A 116 5.16 -5.41 -7.51
N ASP A 117 6.39 -5.55 -8.01
CA ASP A 117 7.00 -6.84 -8.32
C ASP A 117 7.15 -7.70 -7.07
N ALA A 118 7.66 -7.11 -5.98
CA ALA A 118 7.77 -7.80 -4.69
C ALA A 118 6.39 -8.20 -4.15
N ALA A 119 5.40 -7.30 -4.20
CA ALA A 119 4.04 -7.62 -3.77
C ALA A 119 3.44 -8.81 -4.55
N ALA A 120 3.64 -8.85 -5.86
CA ALA A 120 3.19 -9.97 -6.68
C ALA A 120 3.92 -11.28 -6.33
N ALA A 121 5.24 -11.22 -6.13
CA ALA A 121 6.05 -12.38 -5.74
C ALA A 121 5.65 -12.96 -4.38
N HIS A 122 5.24 -12.11 -3.44
CA HIS A 122 4.76 -12.50 -2.11
C HIS A 122 3.27 -12.87 -2.07
N GLY A 123 2.59 -12.92 -3.23
CA GLY A 123 1.19 -13.34 -3.32
C GLY A 123 0.20 -12.35 -2.70
N VAL A 124 0.55 -11.06 -2.63
CA VAL A 124 -0.35 -10.00 -2.18
C VAL A 124 -1.64 -10.06 -2.99
N ARG A 125 -2.79 -9.94 -2.33
CA ARG A 125 -4.10 -10.03 -2.99
C ARG A 125 -4.60 -8.68 -3.48
N HIS A 126 -4.28 -7.61 -2.74
CA HIS A 126 -4.71 -6.25 -3.07
C HIS A 126 -3.53 -5.29 -3.06
N PHE A 127 -3.17 -4.78 -4.23
CA PHE A 127 -2.21 -3.68 -4.36
C PHE A 127 -2.99 -2.38 -4.62
N ILE A 128 -3.04 -1.51 -3.62
CA ILE A 128 -3.75 -0.24 -3.66
C ILE A 128 -2.73 0.83 -3.99
N TYR A 129 -2.84 1.42 -5.17
CA TYR A 129 -1.92 2.45 -5.64
C TYR A 129 -2.59 3.82 -5.65
N ALA A 130 -2.01 4.79 -4.93
CA ALA A 130 -2.46 6.18 -4.93
C ALA A 130 -2.02 6.90 -6.21
N GLY A 131 -2.79 6.63 -7.27
CA GLY A 131 -2.65 7.25 -8.59
C GLY A 131 -3.27 8.65 -8.67
N ALA A 132 -3.62 9.08 -9.89
CA ALA A 132 -4.27 10.37 -10.14
C ALA A 132 -5.37 10.25 -11.20
N ASN A 133 -6.38 11.12 -11.10
CA ASN A 133 -7.37 11.27 -12.18
C ASN A 133 -6.89 12.38 -13.13
N PHE A 134 -6.86 12.07 -14.42
CA PHE A 134 -6.39 12.95 -15.48
C PHE A 134 -7.53 13.76 -16.14
N GLY A 135 -8.74 13.72 -15.58
CA GLY A 135 -9.87 14.54 -16.01
C GLY A 135 -10.35 14.24 -17.44
N GLY A 136 -10.08 13.04 -17.96
CA GLY A 136 -10.42 12.68 -19.34
C GLY A 136 -9.55 13.35 -20.42
N MET A 137 -8.40 13.92 -20.05
CA MET A 137 -7.49 14.51 -21.02
C MET A 137 -6.98 13.47 -22.05
N PRO A 138 -6.76 13.86 -23.31
CA PRO A 138 -6.27 12.95 -24.34
C PRO A 138 -5.02 12.18 -23.91
N GLY A 139 -5.09 10.85 -23.96
CA GLY A 139 -4.00 9.97 -23.53
C GLY A 139 -3.68 10.03 -22.03
N ASN A 140 -4.58 10.56 -21.19
CA ASN A 140 -4.38 10.77 -19.76
C ASN A 140 -3.13 11.61 -19.44
N ARG A 141 -2.72 12.55 -20.29
CA ARG A 141 -1.51 13.37 -20.07
C ARG A 141 -1.87 14.74 -19.53
N THR A 142 -1.14 15.20 -18.52
CA THR A 142 -1.35 16.52 -17.88
C THR A 142 -0.25 17.53 -18.19
N ASN A 143 0.90 17.08 -18.74
CA ASN A 143 2.17 17.82 -18.80
C ASN A 143 2.68 18.27 -17.42
N VAL A 144 2.14 17.70 -16.35
CA VAL A 144 2.54 17.96 -14.97
C VAL A 144 3.37 16.75 -14.52
N PRO A 145 4.69 16.89 -14.37
CA PRO A 145 5.59 15.73 -14.23
C PRO A 145 5.20 14.73 -13.13
N HIS A 146 4.76 15.22 -11.97
CA HIS A 146 4.36 14.37 -10.84
C HIS A 146 3.01 13.65 -11.04
N PHE A 147 2.19 14.06 -12.01
CA PHE A 147 0.99 13.33 -12.40
C PHE A 147 1.33 12.32 -13.49
N ASP A 148 2.23 12.66 -14.41
CA ASP A 148 2.69 11.74 -15.45
C ASP A 148 3.40 10.51 -14.86
N THR A 149 4.13 10.63 -13.75
CA THR A 149 4.71 9.46 -13.04
C THR A 149 3.64 8.52 -12.51
N LYS A 150 2.52 9.05 -12.03
CA LYS A 150 1.38 8.25 -11.56
C LYS A 150 0.72 7.50 -12.69
N ARG A 151 0.57 8.13 -13.86
CA ARG A 151 0.08 7.46 -15.07
C ARG A 151 0.97 6.28 -15.43
N VAL A 152 2.29 6.50 -15.48
CA VAL A 152 3.25 5.45 -15.85
C VAL A 152 3.27 4.32 -14.81
N GLY A 153 3.12 4.63 -13.52
CA GLY A 153 2.95 3.64 -12.46
C GLY A 153 1.67 2.81 -12.63
N GLU A 154 0.53 3.45 -12.91
CA GLU A 154 -0.75 2.77 -13.19
C GLU A 154 -0.65 1.84 -14.41
N GLU A 155 -0.02 2.31 -15.50
CA GLU A 155 0.20 1.52 -16.72
C GLU A 155 1.12 0.32 -16.48
N TYR A 156 2.18 0.50 -15.69
CA TYR A 156 3.07 -0.60 -15.30
C TYR A 156 2.32 -1.67 -14.51
N LEU A 157 1.57 -1.27 -13.47
CA LEU A 157 0.77 -2.21 -12.66
C LEU A 157 -0.19 -3.02 -13.52
N GLN A 158 -0.87 -2.37 -14.47
CA GLN A 158 -1.84 -3.03 -15.34
C GLN A 158 -1.19 -4.03 -16.32
N SER A 159 -0.01 -3.71 -16.82
CA SER A 159 0.69 -4.53 -17.82
C SER A 159 1.51 -5.67 -17.19
N ALA A 160 2.32 -5.37 -16.17
CA ALA A 160 3.20 -6.34 -15.53
C ALA A 160 2.47 -7.25 -14.55
N HIS A 161 1.43 -6.73 -13.88
CA HIS A 161 0.69 -7.45 -12.84
C HIS A 161 -0.82 -7.44 -13.09
N PRO A 162 -1.34 -8.17 -14.09
CA PRO A 162 -2.76 -8.17 -14.43
C PRO A 162 -3.69 -8.60 -13.28
N ALA A 163 -3.16 -9.26 -12.24
CA ALA A 163 -3.91 -9.57 -11.02
C ALA A 163 -4.30 -8.31 -10.23
N PHE A 164 -3.48 -7.25 -10.28
CA PHE A 164 -3.70 -5.94 -9.62
C PHE A 164 -4.50 -4.95 -10.47
N ARG A 165 -5.08 -5.42 -11.58
CA ARG A 165 -5.87 -4.60 -12.50
C ARG A 165 -6.89 -3.71 -11.79
N ARG A 166 -7.01 -2.48 -12.29
CA ARG A 166 -7.88 -1.44 -11.78
C ARG A 166 -9.32 -1.94 -11.70
N ARG A 167 -9.85 -2.08 -10.48
CA ARG A 167 -11.28 -2.28 -10.26
C ARG A 167 -11.87 -0.93 -9.93
N TYR A 168 -12.51 -0.29 -10.90
CA TYR A 168 -13.49 0.73 -10.55
C TYR A 168 -14.63 0.03 -9.82
N CYS A 169 -15.10 0.60 -8.71
CA CYS A 169 -16.49 0.38 -8.35
C CYS A 169 -17.30 0.84 -9.56
N ALA A 170 -18.03 -0.07 -10.21
CA ALA A 170 -19.03 0.33 -11.19
C ALA A 170 -19.96 1.31 -10.47
N GLN A 171 -20.01 2.55 -10.96
CA GLN A 171 -21.07 3.49 -10.62
C GLN A 171 -22.34 3.08 -11.36
#